data_AF-I7LHT3-F1
#
_entry.id   AF-I7LHT3-F1
#
_cell.length_a   1.000
_cell.length_b   1.000
_cell.length_c   1.000
_cell.angle_alpha   90.00
_cell.angle_beta   90.00
_cell.angle_gamma   90.00
#
_symmetry.space_group_name_H-M   'P 1'
#
loop_
_entity.id
_entity.type
_entity.pdbx_description
1 polymer ?
#
loop_
_entity_poly.entity_id
_entity_poly.type
_entity_poly.pdbx_seq_one_letter_code
_entity_poly.pdbx_strand_id
1 'polypeptide(L)'
;MKRFFERVYADFLKEPRFKEYEDIIRLAIEKGYIVTSVIDYYRNYMNKDEKVLILRHDIDVDKKGARIFFEIEKRYNVKASYYFRLSTIDYSLMDDIVKYSSEVGYHYEELATYCKRIK
;
A
#
# COMPACT_ATOMS: atom_id res chain seq x y z
N MET A 1 17.65 -26.73 -2.08
CA MET A 1 16.57 -27.20 -1.17
C MET A 1 16.13 -26.14 -0.17
N LYS A 2 16.99 -25.62 0.72
CA LYS A 2 16.60 -24.63 1.74
C LYS A 2 15.84 -23.41 1.19
N ARG A 3 16.37 -22.81 0.11
CA ARG A 3 15.77 -21.66 -0.60
C ARG A 3 14.41 -21.97 -1.25
N PHE A 4 14.13 -23.22 -1.60
CA PHE A 4 12.84 -23.63 -2.14
C PHE A 4 11.77 -23.69 -1.04
N PHE A 5 12.08 -24.33 0.09
CA PHE A 5 11.17 -24.37 1.24
C PHE A 5 10.91 -22.98 1.84
N GLU A 6 11.93 -22.11 1.89
CA GLU A 6 11.76 -20.71 2.30
C GLU A 6 10.76 -19.97 1.41
N ARG A 7 10.81 -20.19 0.09
CA ARG A 7 9.86 -19.61 -0.86
C ARG A 7 8.46 -20.19 -0.71
N VAL A 8 8.33 -21.51 -0.56
CA VAL A 8 7.01 -22.14 -0.33
C VAL A 8 6.38 -21.60 0.95
N TYR A 9 7.16 -21.48 2.03
CA TYR A 9 6.65 -20.91 3.27
C TYR A 9 6.25 -19.44 3.10
N ALA A 10 7.14 -18.61 2.55
CA ALA A 10 6.89 -17.17 2.39
C ALA A 10 5.70 -16.87 1.46
N ASP A 11 5.56 -17.63 0.38
CA ASP A 11 4.59 -17.36 -0.67
C ASP A 11 3.21 -17.98 -0.35
N PHE A 12 3.13 -19.04 0.48
CA PHE A 12 1.87 -19.78 0.72
C PHE A 12 1.49 -20.02 2.18
N LEU A 13 2.45 -20.11 3.11
CA LEU A 13 2.17 -20.52 4.49
C LEU A 13 2.31 -19.38 5.51
N LYS A 14 3.03 -18.31 5.13
CA LYS A 14 3.26 -17.18 6.00
C LYS A 14 1.95 -16.43 6.22
N GLU A 15 1.59 -16.30 7.49
CA GLU A 15 0.40 -15.55 7.87
C GLU A 15 0.53 -14.07 7.46
N PRO A 16 -0.56 -13.46 6.98
CA PRO A 16 -0.55 -12.06 6.65
C PRO A 16 -0.47 -11.20 7.92
N ARG A 17 0.39 -10.18 7.89
CA ARG A 17 0.70 -9.32 9.05
C ARG A 17 -0.20 -8.09 9.13
N PHE A 18 -1.51 -8.30 8.98
CA PHE A 18 -2.47 -7.19 8.96
C PHE A 18 -2.65 -6.56 10.34
N LYS A 19 -2.53 -7.34 11.41
CA LYS A 19 -2.62 -6.85 12.78
C LYS A 19 -1.46 -5.91 13.10
N GLU A 20 -0.25 -6.29 12.71
CA GLU A 20 0.94 -5.47 12.90
C GLU A 20 0.87 -4.17 12.11
N TYR A 21 0.30 -4.23 10.89
CA TYR A 21 0.03 -3.02 10.10
C TYR A 21 -0.96 -2.08 10.81
N GLU A 22 -2.07 -2.63 11.32
CA GLU A 22 -3.06 -1.89 12.09
C GLU A 22 -2.45 -1.27 13.36
N ASP A 23 -1.60 -2.00 14.06
CA ASP A 23 -0.86 -1.49 15.23
C ASP A 23 0.09 -0.33 14.87
N ILE A 24 0.73 -0.35 13.70
CA ILE A 24 1.56 0.75 13.22
C ILE A 24 0.72 2.01 13.02
N ILE A 25 -0.44 1.90 12.35
CA ILE A 25 -1.34 3.04 12.14
C ILE A 25 -1.81 3.59 13.47
N ARG A 26 -2.32 2.72 14.36
CA ARG A 26 -2.80 3.11 15.68
C ARG A 26 -1.72 3.83 16.47
N LEU A 27 -0.50 3.27 16.53
CA LEU A 27 0.61 3.86 17.25
C LEU A 27 1.03 5.21 16.64
N ALA A 28 1.04 5.34 15.31
CA ALA A 28 1.36 6.60 14.65
C ALA A 28 0.36 7.70 15.06
N ILE A 29 -0.94 7.40 15.03
CA ILE A 29 -1.99 8.33 15.48
C ILE A 29 -1.80 8.68 16.97
N GLU A 30 -1.58 7.69 17.84
CA GLU A 30 -1.33 7.90 19.28
C GLU A 30 -0.11 8.79 19.55
N LYS A 31 0.90 8.75 18.67
CA LYS A 31 2.11 9.57 18.76
C LYS A 31 1.97 10.94 18.06
N GLY A 32 0.77 11.27 17.58
CA GLY A 32 0.46 12.55 16.96
C GLY A 32 0.96 12.68 15.52
N TYR A 33 1.13 11.57 14.81
CA TYR A 33 1.42 11.62 13.37
C TYR A 33 0.14 11.82 12.56
N ILE A 34 0.24 12.66 11.54
CA ILE A 34 -0.71 12.72 10.44
C ILE A 34 -0.41 11.55 9.51
N VAL A 35 -1.32 10.60 9.42
CA VAL A 35 -1.17 9.43 8.55
C VAL A 35 -1.89 9.69 7.23
N THR A 36 -1.16 9.75 6.12
CA THR A 36 -1.73 10.24 4.86
C THR A 36 -1.09 9.67 3.59
N SER A 37 -1.64 10.01 2.41
CA SER A 37 -1.12 9.66 1.10
C SER A 37 0.02 10.58 0.63
N VAL A 38 0.73 10.17 -0.42
CA VAL A 38 1.84 10.93 -1.01
C VAL A 38 1.35 12.28 -1.52
N ILE A 39 0.27 12.29 -2.31
CA ILE A 39 -0.31 13.52 -2.85
C ILE A 39 -0.83 14.44 -1.74
N ASP A 40 -1.49 13.90 -0.72
CA ASP A 40 -2.04 14.69 0.37
C ASP A 40 -0.92 15.31 1.22
N TYR A 41 0.17 14.56 1.48
CA TYR A 41 1.39 15.10 2.05
C TYR A 41 1.94 16.26 1.23
N TYR A 42 2.17 16.06 -0.08
CA TYR A 42 2.71 17.08 -0.96
C TYR A 42 1.88 18.37 -0.93
N ARG A 43 0.55 18.24 -0.99
CA ARG A 43 -0.37 19.39 -1.07
C ARG A 43 -0.54 20.09 0.27
N ASN A 44 -0.62 19.34 1.36
CA ASN A 44 -1.15 19.87 2.63
C ASN A 44 -0.13 19.92 3.76
N TYR A 45 0.98 19.18 3.69
CA TYR A 45 1.86 18.97 4.84
C TYR A 45 3.36 19.12 4.53
N MET A 46 3.80 19.08 3.26
CA MET A 46 5.22 19.15 2.88
C MET A 46 5.97 20.37 3.43
N ASN A 47 5.29 21.52 3.52
CA ASN A 47 5.89 22.77 4.00
C ASN A 47 5.47 23.12 5.44
N LYS A 48 4.99 22.15 6.21
CA LYS A 48 4.54 22.33 7.60
C LYS A 48 5.45 21.56 8.55
N ASP A 49 5.59 22.06 9.77
CA ASP A 49 6.31 21.39 10.86
C ASP A 49 5.39 20.40 11.58
N GLU A 50 4.96 19.36 10.86
CA GLU A 50 4.06 18.31 11.34
C GLU A 50 4.76 16.96 11.28
N LYS A 51 4.44 16.07 12.23
CA LYS A 51 4.85 14.66 12.13
C LYS A 51 3.94 13.97 11.13
N VAL A 52 4.49 13.46 10.03
CA VAL A 52 3.71 12.79 8.99
C VAL A 52 4.21 11.37 8.76
N LEU A 53 3.28 10.42 8.71
CA LEU A 53 3.52 9.07 8.22
C LEU A 53 2.83 8.92 6.86
N ILE A 54 3.62 8.78 5.80
CA ILE A 54 3.11 8.59 4.45
C ILE A 54 2.91 7.11 4.18
N LEU A 55 1.68 6.71 3.84
CA LEU A 55 1.34 5.34 3.49
C LEU A 55 1.39 5.15 1.97
N ARG A 56 2.18 4.16 1.55
CA ARG A 56 2.38 3.77 0.16
C ARG A 56 2.33 2.25 0.03
N HIS A 57 1.48 1.77 -0.85
CA HIS A 57 1.30 0.35 -1.16
C HIS A 57 1.60 0.08 -2.62
N ASP A 58 2.56 -0.81 -2.88
CA ASP A 58 2.73 -1.43 -4.20
C ASP A 58 1.88 -2.69 -4.25
N ILE A 59 0.84 -2.68 -5.07
CA ILE A 59 -0.05 -3.82 -5.23
C ILE A 59 0.52 -4.73 -6.32
N ASP A 60 1.53 -5.52 -5.95
CA ASP A 60 2.26 -6.36 -6.90
C ASP A 60 1.54 -7.68 -7.25
N VAL A 61 0.81 -8.25 -6.29
CA VAL A 61 0.29 -9.63 -6.41
C VAL A 61 -1.17 -9.75 -5.98
N ASP A 62 -1.51 -9.37 -4.75
CA ASP A 62 -2.80 -9.72 -4.13
C ASP A 62 -3.75 -8.53 -3.98
N LYS A 63 -4.86 -8.58 -4.74
CA LYS A 63 -5.97 -7.63 -4.68
C LYS A 63 -6.77 -7.74 -3.38
N LYS A 64 -6.89 -8.94 -2.80
CA LYS A 64 -7.64 -9.15 -1.55
C LYS A 64 -6.91 -8.50 -0.38
N GLY A 65 -5.60 -8.69 -0.29
CA GLY A 65 -4.75 -7.98 0.66
C GLY A 65 -4.88 -6.46 0.53
N ALA A 66 -4.88 -5.92 -0.70
CA ALA A 66 -5.09 -4.49 -0.94
C ALA A 66 -6.43 -3.99 -0.38
N ARG A 67 -7.54 -4.75 -0.56
CA ARG A 67 -8.84 -4.41 0.04
C ARG A 67 -8.78 -4.44 1.57
N ILE A 68 -8.06 -5.39 2.17
CA ILE A 68 -7.92 -5.46 3.63
C ILE A 68 -7.16 -4.24 4.17
N PHE A 69 -6.05 -3.85 3.53
CA PHE A 69 -5.33 -2.61 3.87
C PHE A 69 -6.26 -1.39 3.83
N PHE A 70 -7.04 -1.26 2.76
CA PHE A 70 -7.98 -0.16 2.60
C PHE A 70 -9.06 -0.13 3.68
N GLU A 71 -9.65 -1.27 4.03
CA GLU A 71 -10.65 -1.31 5.11
C GLU A 71 -10.02 -1.02 6.48
N ILE A 72 -8.77 -1.42 6.74
CA ILE A 72 -8.05 -1.04 7.97
C ILE A 72 -7.90 0.48 8.01
N GLU A 73 -7.34 1.09 6.97
CA GLU A 73 -7.10 2.54 6.92
C GLU A 73 -8.37 3.36 7.11
N LYS A 74 -9.45 2.94 6.46
CA LYS A 74 -10.77 3.56 6.58
C LYS A 74 -11.29 3.52 8.02
N ARG A 75 -11.06 2.43 8.77
CA ARG A 75 -11.45 2.35 10.20
C ARG A 75 -10.75 3.40 11.06
N TYR A 76 -9.52 3.78 10.71
CA TYR A 76 -8.74 4.79 11.43
C TYR A 76 -8.87 6.19 10.83
N ASN A 77 -9.69 6.34 9.81
CA ASN A 77 -9.87 7.58 9.07
C ASN A 77 -8.58 8.16 8.47
N VAL A 78 -7.68 7.30 7.98
CA VAL A 78 -6.39 7.69 7.39
C VAL A 78 -6.35 7.45 5.90
N LYS A 79 -5.52 8.19 5.17
CA LYS A 79 -5.36 8.05 3.72
C LYS A 79 -4.08 7.33 3.35
N ALA A 80 -4.05 6.71 2.18
CA ALA A 80 -2.86 6.08 1.63
C ALA A 80 -2.81 6.18 0.11
N SER A 81 -1.68 5.77 -0.46
CA SER A 81 -1.42 5.74 -1.91
C SER A 81 -1.28 4.30 -2.38
N TYR A 82 -2.06 3.91 -3.37
CA TYR A 82 -2.12 2.55 -3.90
C TYR A 82 -1.63 2.52 -5.34
N TYR A 83 -0.47 1.92 -5.58
CA TYR A 83 0.11 1.77 -6.91
C TYR A 83 -0.19 0.38 -7.45
N PHE A 84 -1.07 0.30 -8.45
CA PHE A 84 -1.48 -0.96 -9.08
C PHE A 84 -0.62 -1.27 -10.30
N ARG A 85 -0.28 -2.54 -10.50
CA ARG A 85 0.25 -3.05 -11.77
C ARG A 85 -0.88 -3.32 -12.74
N LEU A 86 -0.57 -3.50 -14.03
CA LEU A 86 -1.57 -3.93 -15.00
C LEU A 86 -2.19 -5.29 -14.61
N SER A 87 -1.40 -6.19 -14.06
CA SER A 87 -1.85 -7.51 -13.59
C SER A 87 -2.74 -7.46 -12.35
N THR A 88 -2.65 -6.40 -11.55
CA THR A 88 -3.36 -6.27 -10.28
C THR A 88 -4.48 -5.24 -10.29
N ILE A 89 -4.78 -4.62 -11.43
CA ILE A 89 -5.92 -3.71 -11.58
C ILE A 89 -7.20 -4.33 -11.01
N ASP A 90 -7.88 -3.54 -10.18
CA ASP A 90 -9.21 -3.81 -9.66
C ASP A 90 -9.98 -2.49 -9.64
N TYR A 91 -10.74 -2.24 -10.71
CA TYR A 91 -11.46 -0.97 -10.87
C TYR A 91 -12.45 -0.70 -9.74
N SER A 92 -13.09 -1.74 -9.18
CA SER A 92 -14.02 -1.55 -8.08
C SER A 92 -13.30 -1.06 -6.82
N LEU A 93 -12.15 -1.67 -6.49
CA LEU A 93 -11.33 -1.22 -5.37
C LEU A 93 -10.74 0.17 -5.63
N MET A 94 -10.25 0.44 -6.83
CA MET A 94 -9.70 1.74 -7.20
C MET A 94 -10.74 2.86 -7.05
N ASP A 95 -11.97 2.63 -7.50
CA ASP A 95 -13.08 3.57 -7.33
C ASP A 95 -13.40 3.82 -5.85
N ASP A 96 -13.40 2.77 -5.02
CA ASP A 96 -13.64 2.90 -3.58
C ASP A 96 -12.54 3.73 -2.90
N ILE A 97 -11.27 3.51 -3.27
CA ILE A 97 -10.11 4.26 -2.77
C ILE A 97 -10.24 5.74 -3.13
N VAL A 98 -10.56 6.07 -4.38
CA VAL A 98 -10.70 7.46 -4.84
C VAL A 98 -11.90 8.14 -4.20
N LYS A 99 -13.06 7.46 -4.10
CA LYS A 99 -14.25 8.00 -3.40
C LYS A 99 -13.98 8.31 -1.94
N TYR A 100 -13.09 7.55 -1.32
CA TYR A 100 -12.62 7.79 0.05
C TYR A 100 -11.55 8.91 0.15
N SER A 101 -11.16 9.52 -0.98
CA SER A 101 -10.10 10.54 -1.07
C SER A 101 -8.68 10.03 -0.81
N SER A 102 -8.47 8.71 -0.88
CA SER A 102 -7.13 8.12 -0.98
C SER A 102 -6.64 8.14 -2.43
N GLU A 103 -5.35 7.86 -2.63
CA GLU A 103 -4.69 7.98 -3.93
C GLU A 103 -4.60 6.62 -4.63
N VAL A 104 -4.92 6.61 -5.93
CA VAL A 104 -4.65 5.48 -6.84
C VAL A 104 -3.62 5.93 -7.87
N GLY A 105 -2.58 5.13 -8.03
CA GLY A 105 -1.52 5.34 -9.00
C GLY A 105 -1.17 4.06 -9.75
N TYR A 106 -0.29 4.21 -10.73
CA TYR A 106 0.24 3.08 -11.51
C TYR A 106 1.62 2.69 -11.00
N HIS A 107 1.82 1.40 -10.72
CA HIS A 107 3.12 0.82 -10.42
C HIS A 107 3.83 0.50 -11.74
N TYR A 108 4.52 1.51 -12.28
CA TYR A 108 5.19 1.45 -13.58
C TYR A 108 6.17 0.26 -13.66
N GLU A 109 5.98 -0.60 -14.66
CA GLU A 109 6.72 -1.87 -14.77
C GLU A 109 7.23 -2.17 -16.18
N GLU A 110 6.94 -1.32 -17.16
CA GLU A 110 7.21 -1.54 -18.57
C GLU A 110 8.71 -1.56 -18.87
N LEU A 111 9.47 -0.63 -18.29
CA LEU A 111 10.93 -0.62 -18.47
C LEU A 111 11.57 -1.86 -17.85
N ALA A 112 11.11 -2.27 -16.65
CA ALA A 112 11.58 -3.49 -16.00
C ALA A 112 11.22 -4.74 -16.83
N THR A 113 10.03 -4.77 -17.41
CA THR A 113 9.55 -5.84 -18.29
C THR A 113 10.37 -5.90 -19.58
N TYR A 114 10.66 -4.76 -20.20
CA TYR A 114 11.50 -4.67 -21.39
C TYR A 114 12.91 -5.20 -21.11
N CYS A 115 13.56 -4.73 -20.03
CA CYS A 115 14.90 -5.15 -19.64
C CYS A 115 15.01 -6.66 -19.36
N LYS A 116 13.94 -7.30 -18.87
CA LYS A 116 13.89 -8.76 -18.65
C LYS A 116 13.81 -9.57 -19.94
N ARG A 117 13.26 -9.00 -21.03
CA ARG A 117 13.11 -9.67 -22.33
C ARG A 117 14.37 -9.65 -23.19
N ILE A 118 15.25 -8.69 -22.96
CA ILE A 118 16.51 -8.50 -23.70
C ILE A 118 17.72 -9.15 -22.99
N LYS A 119 17.49 -9.84 -21.86
CA LYS A 119 18.45 -10.74 -21.23
C LYS A 119 18.28 -12.15 -21.76
#